data_AF-A0A8D6PZ97-F1
#
_entry.id   AF-A0A8D6PZ97-F1
#
_cell.length_a   1.000
_cell.length_b   1.000
_cell.length_c   1.000
_cell.angle_alpha   90.00
_cell.angle_beta   90.00
_cell.angle_gamma   90.00
#
_symmetry.space_group_name_H-M   'P 1'
#
loop_
_entity.id
_entity.type
_entity.pdbx_description
1 polymer ?
#
loop_
_entity_poly.entity_id
_entity_poly.type
_entity_poly.pdbx_seq_one_letter_code
_entity_poly.pdbx_strand_id
1 'polypeptide(L)'
;MPEHILSGIKAIVSMKLRRKGLTQKEIAKIIKSDRSIVSHYLSGRYPKEKILKIAKTIGEIPPEYGARIIHSLTDDKELAKNLIKELYNIKLSWDKDSCIFCGTCLMCEALTLDYLTINIDYNSCILCGNCIINCPTNSLKFVRESYD
;
A
#
# COMPACT_ATOMS: atom_id res chain seq x y z
N MET A 1 16.87 6.64 10.87
CA MET A 1 15.76 6.05 11.67
C MET A 1 14.59 5.56 10.80
N PRO A 2 14.08 6.32 9.82
CA PRO A 2 13.00 5.86 8.92
C PRO A 2 13.33 4.57 8.16
N GLU A 3 14.56 4.44 7.67
CA GLU A 3 15.01 3.25 6.94
C GLU A 3 14.92 1.94 7.74
N HIS A 4 15.06 2.01 9.07
CA HIS A 4 14.92 0.84 9.93
C HIS A 4 13.45 0.40 10.03
N ILE A 5 12.50 1.33 10.10
CA ILE A 5 11.07 0.97 10.11
C ILE A 5 10.67 0.41 8.73
N LEU A 6 11.15 1.06 7.67
CA LEU A 6 10.93 0.60 6.30
C LEU A 6 11.44 -0.83 6.06
N SER A 7 12.60 -1.20 6.64
CA SER A 7 13.10 -2.57 6.52
C SER A 7 12.22 -3.61 7.23
N GLY A 8 11.54 -3.22 8.32
CA GLY A 8 10.49 -4.03 8.95
C GLY A 8 9.32 -4.32 8.01
N ILE A 9 8.84 -3.29 7.33
CA ILE A 9 7.73 -3.40 6.36
C ILE A 9 8.15 -4.24 5.16
N LYS A 10 9.33 -3.97 4.59
CA LYS A 10 9.92 -4.77 3.50
C LYS A 10 10.05 -6.24 3.88
N ALA A 11 10.41 -6.56 5.12
CA ALA A 11 10.51 -7.93 5.58
C ALA A 11 9.14 -8.63 5.62
N ILE A 12 8.11 -7.99 6.19
CA ILE A 12 6.74 -8.54 6.22
C ILE A 12 6.22 -8.76 4.80
N VAL A 13 6.37 -7.76 3.92
CA VAL A 13 5.95 -7.85 2.53
C VAL A 13 6.71 -8.95 1.79
N SER A 14 8.03 -9.10 2.01
CA SER A 14 8.82 -10.19 1.44
C SER A 14 8.27 -11.56 1.84
N MET A 15 7.90 -11.74 3.11
CA MET A 15 7.30 -12.99 3.59
C MET A 15 5.93 -13.25 2.95
N LYS A 16 5.10 -12.22 2.76
CA LYS A 16 3.81 -12.34 2.07
C LYS A 16 3.96 -12.71 0.60
N LEU A 17 4.83 -12.01 -0.13
CA LEU A 17 5.13 -12.30 -1.53
C LEU A 17 5.73 -13.70 -1.71
N ARG A 18 6.58 -14.13 -0.78
CA ARG A 18 7.12 -15.50 -0.80
C ARG A 18 6.02 -16.55 -0.65
N ARG A 19 5.00 -16.30 0.19
CA ARG A 19 3.82 -17.17 0.32
C ARG A 19 2.95 -17.19 -0.93
N LYS A 20 2.94 -16.11 -1.72
CA LYS A 20 2.33 -16.05 -3.06
C LYS A 20 3.13 -16.79 -4.15
N GLY A 21 4.25 -17.44 -3.80
CA GLY A 21 5.06 -18.26 -4.72
C GLY A 21 6.22 -17.52 -5.39
N LEU A 22 6.43 -16.23 -5.12
CA LEU A 22 7.47 -15.46 -5.80
C LEU A 22 8.89 -15.87 -5.37
N THR A 23 9.81 -15.76 -6.32
CA THR A 23 11.25 -15.94 -6.13
C THR A 23 11.87 -14.74 -5.40
N GLN A 24 13.05 -14.95 -4.80
CA GLN A 24 13.79 -13.84 -4.17
C GLN A 24 14.11 -12.71 -5.15
N LYS A 25 14.32 -13.03 -6.45
CA LYS A 25 14.63 -12.05 -7.49
C LYS A 25 13.41 -11.18 -7.82
N GLU A 26 12.23 -11.78 -7.90
CA GLU A 26 10.98 -11.03 -8.13
C GLU A 26 10.63 -10.17 -6.91
N ILE A 27 10.76 -10.72 -5.69
CA ILE A 27 10.54 -9.97 -4.45
C ILE A 27 11.46 -8.75 -4.40
N ALA A 28 12.76 -8.95 -4.64
CA ALA A 28 13.77 -7.89 -4.67
C ALA A 28 13.38 -6.73 -5.60
N LYS A 29 12.83 -7.06 -6.78
CA LYS A 29 12.34 -6.06 -7.74
C LYS A 29 11.13 -5.29 -7.19
N ILE A 30 10.14 -5.99 -6.62
CA ILE A 30 8.90 -5.37 -6.10
C ILE A 30 9.19 -4.43 -4.93
N ILE A 31 10.05 -4.85 -3.98
CA ILE A 31 10.36 -4.07 -2.78
C ILE A 31 11.61 -3.17 -2.93
N LYS A 32 12.11 -3.01 -4.17
CA LYS A 32 13.31 -2.25 -4.52
C LYS A 32 14.44 -2.45 -3.50
N SER A 33 14.95 -3.67 -3.45
CA SER A 33 16.00 -4.08 -2.49
C SER A 33 16.89 -5.15 -3.10
N ASP A 34 18.10 -5.31 -2.57
CA ASP A 34 19.00 -6.35 -3.03
C ASP A 34 18.49 -7.75 -2.68
N ARG A 35 18.76 -8.71 -3.57
CA ARG A 35 18.43 -10.13 -3.36
C ARG A 35 19.04 -10.67 -2.06
N SER A 36 20.25 -10.24 -1.70
CA SER A 36 20.93 -10.63 -0.46
C SER A 36 20.13 -10.19 0.78
N ILE A 37 19.62 -8.95 0.77
CA ILE A 37 18.79 -8.40 1.83
C ILE A 37 17.47 -9.18 1.94
N VAL A 38 16.83 -9.51 0.81
CA VAL A 38 15.63 -10.37 0.79
C VAL A 38 15.90 -11.73 1.44
N SER A 39 17.07 -12.33 1.21
CA SER A 39 17.46 -13.58 1.88
C SER A 39 17.53 -13.40 3.40
N HIS A 40 18.05 -12.28 3.89
CA HIS A 40 18.05 -11.97 5.32
C HIS A 40 16.63 -11.78 5.89
N TYR A 41 15.74 -11.12 5.15
CA TYR A 41 14.33 -11.01 5.53
C TYR A 41 13.64 -12.37 5.67
N LEU A 42 13.79 -13.22 4.65
CA LEU A 42 13.12 -14.52 4.60
C LEU A 42 13.70 -15.53 5.61
N SER A 43 15.00 -15.41 5.95
CA SER A 43 15.64 -16.22 6.98
C SER A 43 15.39 -15.71 8.41
N GLY A 44 14.72 -14.58 8.57
CA GLY A 44 14.45 -13.98 9.89
C GLY A 44 15.69 -13.41 10.60
N ARG A 45 16.84 -13.32 9.91
CA ARG A 45 18.08 -12.77 10.48
C ARG A 45 18.06 -11.25 10.62
N TYR A 46 17.22 -10.59 9.82
CA TYR A 46 17.06 -9.14 9.80
C TYR A 46 15.62 -8.84 9.37
N PRO A 47 14.96 -7.79 9.90
CA PRO A 47 15.42 -6.85 10.93
C PRO A 47 15.18 -7.34 12.36
N LYS A 48 15.59 -6.52 13.35
CA LYS A 48 15.41 -6.82 14.79
C LYS A 48 13.92 -7.01 15.13
N GLU A 49 13.63 -7.84 16.12
CA GLU A 49 12.25 -8.15 16.54
C GLU A 49 11.41 -6.91 16.89
N LYS A 50 11.99 -5.92 17.57
CA LYS A 50 11.31 -4.65 17.89
C LYS A 50 10.86 -3.90 16.63
N ILE A 51 11.66 -3.91 15.57
CA ILE A 51 11.33 -3.30 14.29
C ILE A 51 10.20 -4.07 13.60
N LEU A 52 10.24 -5.41 13.64
CA LEU A 52 9.16 -6.24 13.12
C LEU A 52 7.84 -5.99 13.87
N LYS A 53 7.87 -5.77 15.19
CA LYS A 53 6.67 -5.43 15.98
C LYS A 53 6.05 -4.11 15.50
N ILE A 54 6.85 -3.06 15.30
CA ILE A 54 6.37 -1.79 14.76
C ILE A 54 5.73 -1.97 13.38
N ALA A 55 6.39 -2.71 12.49
CA ALA A 55 5.87 -2.97 11.15
C ALA A 55 4.57 -3.78 11.15
N LYS A 56 4.39 -4.71 12.10
CA LYS A 56 3.13 -5.44 12.31
C LYS A 56 2.02 -4.50 12.76
N THR A 57 2.29 -3.65 13.75
CA THR A 57 1.31 -2.64 14.21
C THR A 57 0.88 -1.72 13.08
N ILE A 58 1.81 -1.31 12.20
CA ILE A 58 1.44 -0.57 10.98
C ILE A 58 0.51 -1.42 10.11
N GLY A 59 0.82 -2.69 9.86
CA GLY A 59 -0.05 -3.57 9.07
C GLY A 59 -1.44 -3.88 9.68
N GLU A 60 -1.68 -3.53 10.94
CA GLU A 60 -2.94 -3.78 11.66
C GLU A 60 -3.87 -2.55 11.72
N ILE A 61 -3.35 -1.34 11.51
CA ILE A 61 -4.18 -0.11 11.48
C ILE A 61 -4.95 0.01 10.16
N PRO A 62 -6.00 0.86 10.09
CA PRO A 62 -6.74 1.07 8.85
C PRO A 62 -5.82 1.52 7.71
N PRO A 63 -5.95 0.96 6.48
CA PRO A 63 -4.94 1.13 5.44
C PRO A 63 -4.76 2.57 4.98
N GLU A 64 -5.77 3.43 5.07
CA GLU A 64 -5.69 4.86 4.78
C GLU A 64 -4.70 5.60 5.69
N TYR A 65 -4.56 5.19 6.95
CA TYR A 65 -3.57 5.76 7.86
C TYR A 65 -2.21 5.08 7.68
N GLY A 66 -2.20 3.76 7.50
CA GLY A 66 -0.99 3.00 7.24
C GLY A 66 -0.27 3.43 5.96
N ALA A 67 -1.02 3.75 4.91
CA ALA A 67 -0.51 4.30 3.68
C ALA A 67 0.23 5.62 3.88
N ARG A 68 -0.36 6.56 4.64
CA ARG A 68 0.28 7.84 4.96
C ARG A 68 1.60 7.66 5.70
N ILE A 69 1.65 6.70 6.63
CA ILE A 69 2.89 6.37 7.34
C ILE A 69 3.92 5.83 6.35
N ILE A 70 3.55 4.87 5.49
CA ILE A 70 4.49 4.27 4.53
C ILE A 70 5.04 5.30 3.53
N HIS A 71 4.19 6.18 3.01
CA HIS A 71 4.62 7.30 2.15
C HIS A 71 5.52 8.30 2.88
N SER A 72 5.49 8.34 4.21
CA SER A 72 6.40 9.17 5.01
C SER A 72 7.75 8.49 5.31
N LEU A 73 7.87 7.18 5.03
CA LEU A 73 9.09 6.41 5.25
C LEU A 73 10.00 6.33 4.02
N THR A 74 9.52 6.74 2.83
CA THR A 74 10.28 6.71 1.59
C THR A 74 9.76 7.73 0.58
N ASP A 75 10.65 8.40 -0.15
CA ASP A 75 10.29 9.31 -1.25
C ASP A 75 9.93 8.58 -2.56
N ASP A 76 10.22 7.26 -2.63
CA ASP A 76 9.90 6.45 -3.78
C ASP A 76 8.41 6.02 -3.73
N LYS A 77 7.58 6.79 -4.43
CA LYS A 77 6.12 6.59 -4.49
C LYS A 77 5.72 5.20 -5.01
N GLU A 78 6.50 4.65 -5.94
CA GLU A 78 6.23 3.32 -6.51
C GLU A 78 6.57 2.22 -5.51
N LEU A 79 7.70 2.34 -4.80
CA LEU A 79 8.02 1.45 -3.69
C LEU A 79 6.93 1.51 -2.61
N ALA A 80 6.54 2.72 -2.19
CA ALA A 80 5.50 2.89 -1.19
C ALA A 80 4.18 2.24 -1.63
N LYS A 81 3.74 2.49 -2.87
CA LYS A 81 2.57 1.84 -3.48
C LYS A 81 2.66 0.31 -3.41
N ASN A 82 3.79 -0.27 -3.84
CA ASN A 82 4.00 -1.72 -3.82
C ASN A 82 3.94 -2.29 -2.40
N LEU A 83 4.57 -1.63 -1.44
CA LEU A 83 4.54 -2.04 -0.04
C LEU A 83 3.12 -1.97 0.54
N ILE A 84 2.37 -0.90 0.28
CA ILE A 84 0.98 -0.74 0.73
C ILE A 84 0.09 -1.82 0.11
N LYS A 85 0.20 -2.02 -1.21
CA LYS A 85 -0.57 -3.03 -1.94
C LYS A 85 -0.37 -4.41 -1.34
N GLU A 86 0.88 -4.83 -1.11
CA GLU A 86 1.18 -6.17 -0.63
C GLU A 86 1.00 -6.32 0.89
N LEU A 87 1.18 -5.26 1.66
CA LEU A 87 0.96 -5.28 3.11
C LEU A 87 -0.52 -5.43 3.44
N TYR A 88 -1.42 -4.73 2.75
CA TYR A 88 -2.87 -4.77 3.05
C TYR A 88 -3.68 -5.63 2.09
N ASN A 89 -3.14 -5.97 0.92
CA ASN A 89 -3.83 -6.67 -0.17
C ASN A 89 -5.12 -5.96 -0.58
N ILE A 90 -5.00 -4.70 -1.00
CA ILE A 90 -6.11 -3.78 -1.24
C ILE A 90 -6.06 -3.11 -2.61
N LYS A 91 -7.22 -2.65 -3.07
CA LYS A 91 -7.39 -1.69 -4.16
C LYS A 91 -8.38 -0.59 -3.77
N LEU A 92 -8.28 0.57 -4.41
CA LEU A 92 -9.27 1.64 -4.26
C LEU A 92 -10.57 1.24 -4.97
N SER A 93 -11.70 1.47 -4.31
CA SER A 93 -13.04 1.25 -4.84
C SER A 93 -13.89 2.47 -4.61
N TRP A 94 -14.78 2.74 -5.56
CA TRP A 94 -15.81 3.77 -5.49
C TRP A 94 -17.19 3.10 -5.36
N ASP A 95 -18.04 3.70 -4.55
CA ASP A 95 -19.42 3.29 -4.31
C ASP A 95 -20.35 4.39 -4.84
N LYS A 96 -21.09 4.06 -5.90
CA LYS A 96 -21.97 5.00 -6.62
C LYS A 96 -23.16 5.43 -5.76
N ASP A 97 -23.70 4.53 -4.94
CA ASP A 97 -24.97 4.77 -4.25
C ASP A 97 -24.82 5.76 -3.09
N SER A 98 -23.63 5.84 -2.49
CA SER A 98 -23.32 6.83 -1.46
C SER A 98 -22.73 8.13 -2.01
N CYS A 99 -22.38 8.18 -3.30
CA CYS A 99 -21.62 9.30 -3.86
C CYS A 99 -22.53 10.47 -4.25
N ILE A 100 -22.24 11.64 -3.70
CA ILE A 100 -22.97 12.89 -3.99
C ILE A 100 -22.30 13.76 -5.06
N PHE A 101 -21.28 13.24 -5.73
CA PHE A 101 -20.54 13.94 -6.80
C PHE A 101 -19.97 15.32 -6.40
N CYS A 102 -19.51 15.48 -5.15
CA CYS A 102 -18.97 16.75 -4.64
C CYS A 102 -17.63 17.17 -5.28
N GLY A 103 -16.96 16.28 -6.01
CA GLY A 103 -15.69 16.56 -6.70
C GLY A 103 -14.44 16.62 -5.83
N THR A 104 -14.53 16.52 -4.49
CA THR A 104 -13.37 16.63 -3.59
C THR A 104 -12.25 15.63 -3.90
N CYS A 105 -12.60 14.42 -4.35
CA CYS A 105 -11.63 13.39 -4.71
C CYS A 105 -10.88 13.66 -6.02
N LEU A 106 -11.37 14.56 -6.88
CA LEU A 106 -10.80 14.88 -8.19
C LEU A 106 -9.51 15.71 -8.12
N MET A 107 -9.11 16.15 -6.92
CA MET A 107 -7.75 16.67 -6.68
C MET A 107 -6.67 15.58 -6.90
N CYS A 108 -7.06 14.31 -6.95
CA CYS A 108 -6.17 13.19 -7.25
C CYS A 108 -6.12 12.93 -8.76
N GLU A 109 -4.93 12.98 -9.36
CA GLU A 109 -4.70 12.71 -10.79
C GLU A 109 -5.17 11.32 -11.23
N ALA A 110 -5.28 10.37 -10.31
CA ALA A 110 -5.75 9.02 -10.59
C ALA A 110 -7.29 8.89 -10.64
N LEU A 111 -8.04 9.98 -10.41
CA LEU A 111 -9.50 9.98 -10.38
C LEU A 111 -10.05 10.98 -11.39
N THR A 112 -10.93 10.52 -12.27
CA THR A 112 -11.66 11.37 -13.22
C THR A 112 -13.16 11.16 -13.06
N LEU A 113 -13.93 12.21 -13.35
CA LEU A 113 -15.39 12.15 -13.39
C LEU A 113 -15.84 12.15 -14.86
N ASP A 114 -16.54 11.10 -15.25
CA ASP A 114 -17.25 11.04 -16.52
C ASP A 114 -18.75 10.89 -16.24
N TYR A 115 -19.50 11.95 -16.52
CA TYR A 115 -20.92 12.10 -16.17
C TYR A 115 -21.19 11.80 -14.68
N LEU A 116 -21.76 10.63 -14.36
CA LEU A 116 -22.07 10.16 -13.00
C LEU A 116 -21.25 8.92 -12.64
N THR A 117 -20.01 8.84 -13.14
CA THR A 117 -19.09 7.72 -12.92
C THR A 117 -17.72 8.25 -12.52
N ILE A 118 -17.21 7.81 -11.36
CA ILE A 118 -15.81 8.05 -10.97
C ILE A 118 -14.95 6.92 -11.54
N ASN A 119 -14.05 7.27 -12.44
CA ASN A 119 -13.07 6.35 -13.01
C ASN A 119 -11.78 6.39 -12.19
N ILE A 120 -11.20 5.23 -11.93
CA ILE A 120 -9.97 5.07 -11.16
C ILE A 120 -8.86 4.55 -12.08
N ASP A 121 -7.83 5.35 -12.31
CA ASP A 121 -6.60 4.89 -12.93
C ASP A 121 -5.71 4.20 -11.89
N TYR A 122 -5.77 2.87 -11.86
CA TYR A 122 -4.96 2.05 -10.95
C TYR A 122 -3.46 2.12 -11.22
N ASN A 123 -3.01 2.55 -12.41
CA ASN A 123 -1.59 2.75 -12.69
C ASN A 123 -1.09 4.02 -12.00
N SER A 124 -1.83 5.11 -12.12
CA SER A 124 -1.51 6.41 -11.51
C SER A 124 -1.79 6.46 -10.00
N CYS A 125 -2.71 5.64 -9.50
CA CYS A 125 -3.03 5.60 -8.06
C CYS A 125 -1.85 5.09 -7.23
N ILE A 126 -1.32 5.92 -6.33
CA ILE A 126 -0.22 5.55 -5.41
C ILE A 126 -0.71 5.02 -4.05
N LEU A 127 -2.02 4.75 -3.92
CA LEU A 127 -2.64 4.24 -2.69
C LEU A 127 -2.38 5.11 -1.45
N CYS A 128 -2.34 6.45 -1.57
CA CYS A 128 -2.05 7.34 -0.43
C CYS A 128 -3.23 7.51 0.55
N GLY A 129 -4.46 7.18 0.14
CA GLY A 129 -5.66 7.28 0.97
C GLY A 129 -6.26 8.69 1.11
N ASN A 130 -5.67 9.73 0.52
CA ASN A 130 -6.19 11.10 0.66
C ASN A 130 -7.62 11.27 0.14
N CYS A 131 -7.96 10.62 -0.99
CA CYS A 131 -9.30 10.70 -1.56
C CYS A 131 -10.36 10.00 -0.68
N ILE A 132 -9.95 9.02 0.13
CA ILE A 132 -10.81 8.36 1.13
C ILE A 132 -11.06 9.31 2.29
N ILE A 133 -9.98 9.86 2.86
CA ILE A 133 -10.03 10.76 4.03
C ILE A 133 -10.87 12.01 3.77
N ASN A 134 -10.78 12.56 2.55
CA ASN A 134 -11.48 13.78 2.16
C ASN A 134 -12.90 13.54 1.62
N CYS A 135 -13.35 12.28 1.51
CA CYS A 135 -14.68 11.99 0.99
C CYS A 135 -15.75 12.21 2.07
N PRO A 136 -16.64 13.21 1.94
CA PRO A 136 -17.62 13.54 2.98
C PRO A 136 -18.67 12.44 3.21
N THR A 137 -18.83 11.52 2.26
CA THR A 137 -19.84 10.45 2.27
C THR A 137 -19.22 9.05 2.38
N ASN A 138 -17.90 8.93 2.59
CA ASN A 138 -17.17 7.66 2.62
C ASN A 138 -17.41 6.76 1.39
N SER A 139 -17.68 7.37 0.23
CA SER A 139 -17.94 6.66 -1.03
C SER A 139 -16.69 6.08 -1.69
N LEU A 140 -15.50 6.45 -1.21
CA LEU A 140 -14.23 5.87 -1.61
C LEU A 140 -13.68 5.05 -0.45
N LYS A 141 -13.24 3.83 -0.72
CA LYS A 141 -12.72 2.92 0.29
C LYS A 141 -11.66 2.00 -0.28
N PHE A 142 -10.76 1.54 0.57
CA PHE A 142 -9.91 0.42 0.25
C PHE A 142 -10.68 -0.88 0.47
N VAL A 143 -10.74 -1.72 -0.56
CA VAL A 143 -11.35 -3.05 -0.50
C VAL A 143 -10.27 -4.10 -0.72
N ARG A 144 -10.44 -5.28 -0.13
CA ARG A 144 -9.51 -6.39 -0.36
C ARG A 144 -9.52 -6.79 -1.84
N GLU A 145 -8.34 -6.98 -2.40
CA GLU A 145 -8.20 -7.54 -3.75
C GLU A 145 -8.42 -9.06 -3.63
N SER A 146 -9.62 -9.52 -3.99
CA SER A 146 -9.88 -10.94 -4.24
C SER A 146 -9.19 -11.31 -5.55
N TYR A 147 -8.44 -12.41 -5.53
CA TYR A 147 -8.03 -13.10 -6.75
C TYR A 147 -9.27 -13.87 -7.21
N ASP A 148 -9.94 -13.37 -8.25
CA ASP A 148 -10.86 -14.19 -9.05
C ASP A 148 -10.04 -15.13 -9.95
#